data_AF-A0A1L9NAQ9-F1
#
_entry.id   AF-A0A1L9NAQ9-F1
#
_cell.length_a   1.000
_cell.length_b   1.000
_cell.length_c   1.000
_cell.angle_alpha   90.00
_cell.angle_beta   90.00
_cell.angle_gamma   90.00
#
_symmetry.space_group_name_H-M   'P 1'
#
loop_
_entity.id
_entity.type
_entity.pdbx_description
1 polymer ?
#
loop_
_entity_poly.entity_id
_entity_poly.type
_entity_poly.pdbx_seq_one_letter_code
_entity_poly.pdbx_strand_id
1 'polypeptide(L)'
;MMFKPSSPLFSGLLWKIPWRLSQPQKARQRKRLRGVDRVVDTVSAALERNGYTTKSVERWYREMPREEEMLPKDKYTLFDKKEKKYRKGIHKLPKWTRVSQRVNPPGF
;
A
#
# COMPACT_ATOMS: atom_id res chain seq x y z
N MET A 1 -35.50 -19.18 -28.63
CA MET A 1 -34.80 -17.87 -28.67
C MET A 1 -33.42 -18.09 -28.07
N MET A 2 -32.34 -17.92 -28.85
CA MET A 2 -30.97 -18.27 -28.45
C MET A 2 -30.38 -17.19 -27.53
N PHE A 3 -29.90 -17.55 -26.35
CA PHE A 3 -29.22 -16.62 -25.43
C PHE A 3 -27.93 -16.11 -26.08
N LYS A 4 -27.83 -14.80 -26.32
CA LYS A 4 -26.62 -14.15 -26.86
C LYS A 4 -25.84 -13.53 -25.70
N PRO A 5 -24.69 -14.09 -25.29
CA PRO A 5 -23.87 -13.45 -24.27
C PRO A 5 -23.43 -12.05 -24.72
N SER A 6 -23.76 -11.02 -23.94
CA SER A 6 -23.28 -9.65 -24.13
C SER A 6 -22.60 -9.14 -22.86
N SER A 7 -21.70 -8.16 -22.97
CA SER A 7 -20.99 -7.57 -21.81
C SER A 7 -21.91 -7.17 -20.63
N PRO A 8 -23.08 -6.54 -20.84
CA PRO A 8 -24.01 -6.29 -19.73
C PRO A 8 -24.62 -7.56 -19.10
N LEU A 9 -24.73 -8.65 -19.87
CA LEU A 9 -25.19 -9.96 -19.39
C LEU A 9 -24.10 -10.75 -18.63
N PHE A 10 -22.85 -10.28 -18.63
CA PHE A 10 -21.72 -10.81 -17.87
C PHE A 10 -21.11 -9.73 -16.96
N SER A 11 -21.82 -9.35 -15.91
CA SER A 11 -21.47 -8.24 -14.98
C SER A 11 -21.59 -6.85 -15.62
N GLY A 12 -22.83 -6.33 -15.68
CA GLY A 12 -23.14 -5.09 -16.40
C GLY A 12 -22.65 -3.77 -15.80
N LEU A 13 -21.92 -3.80 -14.67
CA LEU A 13 -21.27 -2.60 -14.11
C LEU A 13 -19.76 -2.65 -14.32
N LEU A 14 -19.25 -1.78 -15.20
CA LEU A 14 -17.83 -1.69 -15.51
C LEU A 14 -17.07 -0.83 -14.50
N TRP A 15 -16.36 -1.47 -13.58
CA TRP A 15 -15.38 -0.81 -12.72
C TRP A 15 -14.02 -0.71 -13.43
N LYS A 16 -13.80 0.39 -14.17
CA LYS A 16 -12.58 0.62 -14.98
C LYS A 16 -11.36 0.95 -14.11
N ILE A 17 -10.82 -0.05 -13.41
CA ILE A 17 -9.63 0.07 -12.58
C ILE A 17 -8.50 -0.75 -13.22
N PRO A 18 -7.39 -0.12 -13.67
CA PRO A 18 -6.30 -0.85 -14.32
C PRO A 18 -5.63 -1.82 -13.35
N TRP A 19 -5.02 -2.88 -13.84
CA TRP A 19 -4.33 -3.86 -13.00
C TRP A 19 -2.99 -3.35 -12.43
N ARG A 20 -2.41 -2.29 -13.04
CA ARG A 20 -1.14 -1.68 -12.64
C ARG A 20 -1.27 -0.17 -12.39
N LEU A 21 -0.39 0.34 -11.53
CA LEU A 21 -0.17 1.77 -11.31
C LEU A 21 0.57 2.41 -12.48
N SER A 22 0.19 3.65 -12.82
CA SER A 22 0.96 4.50 -13.72
C SER A 22 2.19 5.09 -13.03
N GLN A 23 3.17 5.55 -13.82
CA GLN A 23 4.38 6.18 -13.28
C GLN A 23 4.12 7.36 -12.33
N PRO A 24 3.24 8.33 -12.65
CA PRO A 24 2.95 9.42 -11.71
C PRO A 24 2.28 8.92 -10.42
N GLN A 25 1.44 7.88 -10.50
CA GLN A 25 0.86 7.30 -9.28
C GLN A 25 1.93 6.62 -8.41
N LYS A 26 2.90 5.91 -9.02
CA LYS A 26 4.05 5.34 -8.31
C LYS A 26 4.91 6.44 -7.65
N ALA A 27 5.17 7.54 -8.36
CA ALA A 27 5.90 8.67 -7.80
C ALA A 27 5.19 9.31 -6.59
N ARG A 28 3.86 9.51 -6.69
CA ARG A 28 3.05 9.99 -5.56
C ARG A 28 3.01 8.99 -4.41
N GLN A 29 3.03 7.69 -4.68
CA GLN A 29 3.11 6.66 -3.64
C GLN A 29 4.43 6.74 -2.87
N ARG A 30 5.56 6.83 -3.58
CA ARG A 30 6.87 7.05 -2.94
C ARG A 30 6.92 8.34 -2.13
N LYS A 31 6.30 9.42 -2.64
CA LYS A 31 6.18 10.68 -1.89
C LYS A 31 5.38 10.51 -0.60
N ARG A 32 4.27 9.76 -0.62
CA ARG A 32 3.45 9.50 0.58
C ARG A 32 4.19 8.65 1.61
N LEU A 33 4.85 7.58 1.18
CA LEU A 33 5.64 6.72 2.06
C LEU A 33 6.72 7.53 2.80
N ARG A 34 7.53 8.30 2.05
CA ARG A 34 8.52 9.22 2.63
C ARG A 34 7.91 10.31 3.51
N GLY A 35 6.70 10.77 3.18
CA GLY A 35 5.96 11.73 3.99
C GLY A 35 5.63 11.19 5.37
N VAL A 36 5.15 9.93 5.44
CA VAL A 36 4.89 9.24 6.71
C VAL A 36 6.18 9.03 7.49
N ASP A 37 7.28 8.64 6.83
CA ASP A 37 8.58 8.45 7.49
C ASP A 37 9.03 9.72 8.22
N ARG A 38 8.98 10.86 7.53
CA ARG A 38 9.34 12.17 8.11
C ARG A 38 8.48 12.55 9.31
N VAL A 39 7.19 12.20 9.29
CA VAL A 39 6.30 12.47 10.42
C VAL A 39 6.74 11.67 11.64
N VAL A 40 7.02 10.37 11.46
CA VAL A 40 7.46 9.52 12.57
C VAL A 40 8.81 10.01 13.13
N ASP A 41 9.76 10.38 12.27
CA ASP A 41 11.05 10.93 12.69
C ASP A 41 10.91 12.23 13.48
N THR A 42 10.05 13.13 13.01
CA THR A 42 9.79 14.41 13.68
C THR A 42 9.21 14.17 15.08
N VAL A 43 8.27 13.21 15.19
CA VAL A 43 7.66 12.84 16.47
C VAL A 43 8.69 12.17 17.39
N SER A 44 9.51 11.23 16.90
CA SER A 44 10.57 10.58 17.69
C SER A 44 11.56 11.60 18.24
N ALA A 45 12.09 12.46 17.39
CA ALA A 45 13.05 13.48 17.79
C ALA A 45 12.46 14.50 18.80
N ALA A 46 11.16 14.79 18.70
CA ALA A 46 10.48 15.65 19.69
C ALA A 46 10.27 14.94 21.03
N LEU A 47 9.95 13.65 21.02
CA LEU A 47 9.81 12.85 22.25
C LEU A 47 11.15 12.70 22.98
N GLU A 48 12.21 12.35 22.26
CA GLU A 48 13.57 12.19 22.80
C GLU A 48 14.08 13.48 23.46
N ARG A 49 13.90 14.63 22.80
CA ARG A 49 14.28 15.95 23.36
C ARG A 49 13.58 16.29 24.67
N ASN A 50 12.37 15.77 24.87
CA ASN A 50 11.57 15.99 26.07
C ASN A 50 11.72 14.85 27.09
N GLY A 51 12.56 13.85 26.83
CA GLY A 51 12.76 12.70 27.72
C GLY A 51 11.58 11.73 27.77
N TYR A 52 10.70 11.74 26.78
CA TYR A 52 9.55 10.82 26.68
C TYR A 52 9.79 9.76 25.60
N THR A 53 9.12 8.61 25.74
CA THR A 53 9.05 7.59 24.69
C THR A 53 7.61 7.11 24.50
N THR A 54 7.32 6.53 23.34
CA THR A 54 6.00 5.95 23.07
C THR A 54 6.14 4.59 22.39
N LYS A 55 5.40 3.60 22.91
CA LYS A 55 5.39 2.22 22.38
C LYS A 55 5.04 2.16 20.90
N SER A 56 4.18 3.07 20.42
CA SER A 56 3.77 3.12 19.02
C SER A 56 4.91 3.50 18.07
N VAL A 57 5.76 4.45 18.47
CA VAL A 57 6.91 4.89 17.67
C VAL A 57 7.99 3.81 17.69
N GLU A 58 8.29 3.22 18.85
CA GLU A 58 9.22 2.09 18.98
C GLU A 58 8.78 0.89 18.11
N ARG A 59 7.50 0.52 18.20
CA ARG A 59 6.92 -0.54 17.38
C ARG A 59 7.02 -0.23 15.90
N TRP A 60 6.76 1.02 15.50
CA TRP A 60 6.86 1.44 14.11
C TRP A 60 8.27 1.22 13.57
N TYR A 61 9.31 1.68 14.26
CA TYR A 61 10.69 1.48 13.83
C TYR A 61 11.10 0.00 13.77
N ARG A 62 10.55 -0.84 14.65
CA ARG A 62 10.84 -2.28 14.65
C ARG A 62 10.17 -3.03 13.50
N GLU A 63 8.93 -2.70 13.17
CA GLU A 63 8.08 -3.50 12.29
C GLU A 63 7.91 -2.90 10.89
N MET A 64 8.05 -1.59 10.71
CA MET A 64 7.73 -0.90 9.46
C MET A 64 9.00 -0.40 8.75
N PRO A 65 9.35 -0.94 7.57
CA PRO A 65 10.52 -0.50 6.82
C PRO A 65 10.30 0.91 6.25
N ARG A 66 11.39 1.66 6.08
CA ARG A 66 11.39 2.97 5.41
C ARG A 66 11.17 2.85 3.91
N GLU A 67 10.75 3.94 3.26
CA GLU A 67 10.55 3.91 1.81
C GLU A 67 11.80 3.48 1.04
N GLU A 68 13.00 3.85 1.48
CA GLU A 68 14.26 3.49 0.84
C GLU A 68 14.63 2.00 0.99
N GLU A 69 14.26 1.39 2.11
CA GLU A 69 14.50 -0.03 2.42
C GLU A 69 13.48 -0.96 1.73
N MET A 70 12.30 -0.43 1.40
CA MET A 70 11.25 -1.21 0.75
C MET A 70 11.62 -1.64 -0.67
N LEU A 71 11.35 -2.91 -1.00
CA LEU A 71 11.43 -3.39 -2.37
C LEU A 71 10.37 -2.73 -3.26
N PRO A 72 10.65 -2.48 -4.56
CA PRO A 72 9.66 -1.95 -5.49
C PRO A 72 8.37 -2.80 -5.56
N LYS A 73 8.48 -4.12 -5.37
CA LYS A 73 7.33 -5.04 -5.32
C LYS A 73 6.36 -4.65 -4.20
N ASP A 74 6.86 -4.40 -3.00
CA ASP A 74 6.03 -4.10 -1.82
C ASP A 74 5.53 -2.64 -1.80
N LYS A 75 6.22 -1.72 -2.49
CA LYS A 75 5.72 -0.33 -2.67
C LYS A 75 4.43 -0.26 -3.49
N TYR A 76 4.27 -1.14 -4.48
CA TYR A 76 3.21 -1.03 -5.49
C TYR A 76 2.24 -2.20 -5.49
N THR A 77 2.53 -3.26 -4.75
CA THR A 77 1.67 -4.44 -4.64
C THR A 77 1.55 -4.91 -3.20
N LEU A 78 0.42 -5.52 -2.87
CA LEU A 78 0.12 -6.14 -1.59
C LEU A 78 -0.19 -7.61 -1.79
N PHE A 79 -0.10 -8.38 -0.70
CA PHE A 79 -0.52 -9.78 -0.68
C PHE A 79 -2.04 -9.93 -0.80
N ASP A 80 -2.50 -10.78 -1.71
CA ASP A 80 -3.92 -11.18 -1.80
C ASP A 80 -4.01 -12.69 -2.01
N LYS A 81 -4.55 -13.41 -1.02
CA LYS A 81 -4.67 -14.88 -1.03
C LYS A 81 -5.50 -15.43 -2.19
N LYS A 82 -6.34 -14.60 -2.82
CA LYS A 82 -7.24 -15.01 -3.91
C LYS A 82 -6.64 -14.81 -5.29
N GLU A 83 -5.54 -14.06 -5.41
CA GLU A 83 -4.87 -13.82 -6.69
C GLU A 83 -3.94 -14.99 -7.02
N LYS A 84 -3.86 -15.40 -8.30
CA LYS A 84 -3.07 -16.57 -8.75
C LYS A 84 -1.59 -16.53 -8.33
N LYS A 85 -1.01 -15.33 -8.25
CA LYS A 85 0.38 -15.09 -7.85
C LYS A 85 0.50 -14.46 -6.46
N TYR A 86 -0.57 -14.52 -5.67
CA TYR A 86 -0.67 -13.96 -4.33
C TYR A 86 -0.41 -12.45 -4.23
N ARG A 87 -0.52 -11.71 -5.34
CA ARG A 87 -0.20 -10.28 -5.42
C ARG A 87 -1.27 -9.49 -6.13
N LYS A 88 -1.60 -8.33 -5.54
CA LYS A 88 -2.56 -7.37 -6.03
C LYS A 88 -1.94 -5.97 -6.05
N GLY A 89 -2.29 -5.13 -7.03
CA GLY A 89 -1.88 -3.72 -7.01
C GLY A 89 -2.39 -2.99 -5.78
N ILE A 90 -1.53 -2.23 -5.10
CA ILE A 90 -1.88 -1.52 -3.85
C ILE A 90 -3.01 -0.52 -4.03
N HIS A 91 -3.18 0.03 -5.24
CA HIS A 91 -4.25 0.98 -5.58
C HIS A 91 -5.66 0.36 -5.60
N LYS A 92 -5.75 -0.98 -5.53
CA LYS A 92 -7.02 -1.70 -5.36
C LYS A 92 -7.43 -1.82 -3.89
N LEU A 93 -6.57 -1.44 -2.93
CA LEU A 93 -6.91 -1.40 -1.51
C LEU A 93 -7.86 -0.21 -1.24
N PRO A 94 -8.97 -0.40 -0.48
CA PRO A 94 -9.82 0.71 -0.08
C PRO A 94 -9.02 1.77 0.67
N LYS A 95 -9.12 3.02 0.20
CA LYS A 95 -8.46 4.18 0.83
C LYS A 95 -6.92 4.05 0.93
N TRP A 96 -6.29 3.34 -0.01
CA TRP A 96 -4.84 3.09 -0.06
C TRP A 96 -3.94 4.32 0.04
N THR A 97 -4.45 5.52 -0.29
CA THR A 97 -3.70 6.77 -0.17
C THR A 97 -3.57 7.27 1.28
N ARG A 98 -4.39 6.75 2.20
CA ARG A 98 -4.45 7.13 3.62
C ARG A 98 -4.03 6.00 4.56
N VAL A 99 -4.09 4.76 4.09
CA VAL A 99 -3.68 3.57 4.83
C VAL A 99 -2.20 3.28 4.58
N SER A 100 -1.45 3.05 5.66
CA SER A 100 -0.04 2.62 5.58
C SER A 100 0.05 1.10 5.48
N GLN A 101 0.33 0.59 4.28
CA GLN A 101 0.63 -0.83 4.03
C GLN A 101 2.06 -0.96 3.50
N ARG A 102 2.92 -1.66 4.24
CA ARG A 102 4.36 -1.79 3.91
C ARG A 102 4.89 -3.22 3.95
N VAL A 103 4.40 -4.03 4.87
CA VAL A 103 4.85 -5.40 5.09
C VAL A 103 3.83 -6.39 4.52
N ASN A 104 4.32 -7.40 3.82
CA ASN A 104 3.54 -8.52 3.32
C ASN A 104 4.06 -9.83 3.96
N PRO A 105 3.25 -10.91 4.00
CA PRO A 105 3.69 -12.18 4.56
C PRO A 105 4.96 -12.72 3.88
N PRO A 106 5.91 -13.29 4.64
CA PRO A 106 7.16 -13.79 4.09
C PRO A 106 6.89 -14.95 3.12
N GLY A 107 7.64 -14.99 2.01
CA GLY A 107 7.50 -16.01 0.96
C GLY A 107 6.47 -15.71 -0.14
N PHE A 108 5.76 -14.57 -0.06
CA PHE A 108 4.74 -14.18 -1.05
C PHE A 108 5.09 -12.89 -1.81
#